data_AF-A0A9N8DSH3-F1
#
_entry.id   AF-A0A9N8DSH3-F1
#
_cell.length_a   1.000
_cell.length_b   1.000
_cell.length_c   1.000
_cell.angle_alpha   90.00
_cell.angle_beta   90.00
_cell.angle_gamma   90.00
#
_symmetry.space_group_name_H-M   'P 1'
#
loop_
_entity.id
_entity.type
_entity.pdbx_description
1 polymer ?
#
loop_
_entity_poly.entity_id
_entity_poly.type
_entity_poly.pdbx_seq_one_letter_code
_entity_poly.pdbx_strand_id
1 'polypeptide(L)'
;MPKLEPHLQKALLYDASLSKNQFELVRKYLIVALGYNPFQPVSMIKALDVEVFQPTHLSFKEDKQNKMSHYRPVDEASKWHWTRQQQDLQRRRYQKNRKCHIVFGGDHGQGAFRAVATILLLSKGHVHKYELELENDFLCGFIECKKDNAVTLNYSLAKPLNDSLKRTGPELVFCQDEDSNRFIEWGRTDEISRREGIIVLHSVDVELFMVGDLKFQLMVEGRVGSGHWCARCKLGKTEWSNAESCIACGEAWTWEKIAAQKQSAARIQQQKKRQPKPNETRGCVQPPIFDAIPVQNYLTPVLHDVDLFTNTVKSLFDSYVDYRLENRPKEVLEVRWAEADGIIDEEEADDRVYTATDLLKTAKALGNPLLITEAKESLEAAKEN
;
A
#
# COMPACT_ATOMS: atom_id res chain seq x y z
N MET A 1 19.44 -25.43 34.79
CA MET A 1 18.75 -24.13 34.96
C MET A 1 17.68 -23.99 33.90
N PRO A 2 16.51 -23.40 34.21
CA PRO A 2 15.42 -23.29 33.26
C PRO A 2 15.79 -22.33 32.12
N LYS A 3 15.47 -22.74 30.89
CA LYS A 3 15.47 -21.86 29.73
C LYS A 3 14.09 -21.26 29.56
N LEU A 4 14.02 -20.12 28.87
CA LEU A 4 12.76 -19.54 28.45
C LEU A 4 11.97 -20.56 27.61
N GLU A 5 10.66 -20.57 27.74
CA GLU A 5 9.81 -21.38 26.87
C GLU A 5 9.99 -20.90 25.40
N PRO A 6 10.12 -21.81 24.42
CA PRO A 6 10.39 -21.44 23.02
C PRO A 6 9.42 -20.42 22.40
N HIS A 7 8.11 -20.56 22.60
CA HIS A 7 7.12 -19.62 22.05
C HIS A 7 7.21 -18.25 22.75
N LEU A 8 7.43 -18.22 24.06
CA LEU A 8 7.63 -16.99 24.81
C LEU A 8 8.88 -16.24 24.35
N GLN A 9 9.96 -16.96 24.04
CA GLN A 9 11.16 -16.33 23.47
C GLN A 9 10.89 -15.80 22.06
N LYS A 10 10.14 -16.55 21.24
CA LYS A 10 9.76 -16.10 19.90
C LYS A 10 8.90 -14.83 19.95
N ALA A 11 7.92 -14.79 20.84
CA ALA A 11 7.08 -13.63 21.10
C ALA A 11 7.92 -12.42 21.55
N LEU A 12 8.83 -12.62 22.52
CA LEU A 12 9.77 -11.57 22.95
C LEU A 12 10.56 -10.97 21.77
N LEU A 13 11.07 -11.81 20.87
CA LEU A 13 11.82 -11.33 19.70
C LEU A 13 10.95 -10.54 18.74
N TYR A 14 9.72 -11.00 18.52
CA TYR A 14 8.75 -10.35 17.64
C TYR A 14 8.30 -9.01 18.22
N ASP A 15 7.84 -8.97 19.47
CA ASP A 15 7.36 -7.77 20.15
C ASP A 15 8.45 -6.71 20.29
N ALA A 16 9.69 -7.13 20.55
CA ALA A 16 10.84 -6.23 20.63
C ALA A 16 11.42 -5.86 19.25
N SER A 17 10.85 -6.35 18.15
CA SER A 17 11.34 -6.14 16.78
C SER A 17 12.84 -6.46 16.62
N LEU A 18 13.32 -7.50 17.32
CA LEU A 18 14.73 -7.87 17.31
C LEU A 18 15.06 -8.77 16.12
N SER A 19 15.93 -8.29 15.24
CA SER A 19 16.59 -9.15 14.26
C SER A 19 17.43 -10.22 14.94
N LYS A 20 17.73 -11.30 14.21
CA LYS A 20 18.59 -12.39 14.69
C LYS A 20 19.94 -11.88 15.22
N ASN A 21 20.55 -10.92 14.53
CA ASN A 21 21.86 -10.38 14.92
C ASN A 21 21.76 -9.55 16.20
N GLN A 22 20.72 -8.73 16.33
CA GLN A 22 20.46 -7.97 17.56
C GLN A 22 20.19 -8.90 18.74
N PHE A 23 19.44 -9.99 18.54
CA PHE A 23 19.23 -10.99 19.57
C PHE A 23 20.50 -11.70 19.99
N GLU A 24 21.35 -12.10 19.04
CA GLU A 24 22.64 -12.71 19.35
C GLU A 24 23.54 -11.78 20.18
N LEU A 25 23.50 -10.47 19.89
CA LEU A 25 24.20 -9.46 20.67
C LEU A 25 23.66 -9.36 22.10
N VAL A 26 22.34 -9.24 22.28
CA VAL A 26 21.68 -9.21 23.59
C VAL A 26 21.99 -10.48 24.39
N ARG A 27 21.88 -11.65 23.74
CA ARG A 27 22.17 -12.96 24.31
C ARG A 27 23.60 -13.04 24.85
N LYS A 28 24.59 -12.54 24.09
CA LYS A 28 26.00 -12.53 24.50
C LYS A 28 26.21 -11.81 25.83
N TYR A 29 25.67 -10.60 25.97
CA TYR A 29 25.85 -9.81 27.21
C TYR A 29 25.07 -10.39 28.39
N LEU A 30 23.87 -10.91 28.17
CA LEU A 30 23.09 -11.53 29.23
C LEU A 30 23.71 -12.83 29.76
N ILE A 31 24.36 -13.63 28.89
CA ILE A 31 25.11 -14.81 29.34
C ILE A 31 26.25 -14.42 30.28
N VAL A 32 26.98 -13.36 29.96
CA VAL A 32 28.08 -12.86 30.80
C VAL A 32 27.54 -12.35 32.14
N ALA A 33 26.44 -11.58 32.13
CA ALA A 33 25.86 -11.01 33.33
C ALA A 33 25.22 -12.06 34.26
N LEU A 34 24.56 -13.07 33.70
CA LEU A 34 23.83 -14.09 34.46
C LEU A 34 24.70 -15.31 34.80
N GLY A 35 25.82 -15.52 34.11
CA GLY A 35 26.68 -16.69 34.27
C GLY A 35 26.11 -17.98 33.66
N TYR A 36 24.97 -17.92 32.95
CA TYR A 36 24.37 -19.03 32.23
C TYR A 36 23.55 -18.54 31.03
N ASN A 37 23.14 -19.46 30.14
CA ASN A 37 22.31 -19.14 28.98
C ASN A 37 20.81 -19.41 29.26
N PRO A 38 19.98 -18.36 29.47
CA PRO A 38 18.55 -18.52 29.69
C PRO A 38 17.77 -18.75 28.39
N PHE A 39 18.40 -18.66 27.22
CA PHE A 39 17.72 -18.68 25.92
C PHE A 39 17.78 -20.05 25.24
N GLN A 40 16.74 -20.31 24.44
CA GLN A 40 16.67 -21.42 23.51
C GLN A 40 17.63 -21.23 22.33
N PRO A 41 18.12 -22.34 21.74
CA PRO A 41 18.94 -22.30 20.54
C PRO A 41 18.20 -21.63 19.37
N VAL A 42 18.94 -20.93 18.50
CA VAL A 42 18.37 -20.30 17.31
C VAL A 42 17.67 -21.31 16.40
N SER A 43 18.18 -22.54 16.29
CA SER A 43 17.54 -23.60 15.50
C SER A 43 16.14 -23.92 16.01
N MET A 44 15.93 -23.92 17.32
CA MET A 44 14.62 -24.16 17.95
C MET A 44 13.66 -22.98 17.71
N ILE A 45 14.16 -21.75 17.82
CA ILE A 45 13.37 -20.54 17.50
C ILE A 45 13.03 -20.47 16.01
N LYS A 46 13.94 -20.92 15.14
CA LYS A 46 13.73 -21.00 13.69
C LYS A 46 12.71 -22.08 13.32
N ALA A 47 12.67 -23.18 14.08
CA ALA A 47 11.63 -24.21 13.92
C ALA A 47 10.23 -23.70 14.28
N LEU A 48 10.15 -22.60 15.05
CA LEU A 48 8.91 -21.87 15.32
C LEU A 48 8.61 -20.75 14.32
N ASP A 49 9.46 -20.55 13.29
CA ASP A 49 9.12 -19.63 12.22
C ASP A 49 7.86 -20.14 11.54
N VAL A 50 6.84 -19.29 11.52
CA VAL A 50 5.65 -19.53 10.72
C VAL A 50 6.11 -19.57 9.27
N GLU A 51 5.84 -20.67 8.55
CA GLU A 51 6.16 -20.73 7.12
C GLU A 51 5.52 -19.51 6.44
N VAL A 52 6.21 -18.87 5.51
CA VAL A 52 5.78 -17.61 4.90
C VAL A 52 5.42 -17.86 3.46
N PHE A 53 4.30 -17.30 2.99
CA PHE A 53 3.97 -17.28 1.57
C PHE A 53 5.06 -16.51 0.82
N GLN A 54 5.86 -17.23 0.04
CA GLN A 54 7.03 -16.67 -0.62
C GLN A 54 6.58 -15.71 -1.73
N PRO A 55 7.20 -14.51 -1.83
CA PRO A 55 6.90 -13.61 -2.91
C PRO A 55 7.55 -14.08 -4.22
N THR A 56 6.91 -13.72 -5.33
CA THR A 56 7.47 -13.88 -6.66
C THR A 56 8.32 -12.65 -6.98
N HIS A 57 9.58 -12.87 -7.34
CA HIS A 57 10.52 -11.82 -7.71
C HIS A 57 10.41 -11.48 -9.20
N LEU A 58 10.50 -10.20 -9.53
CA LEU A 58 10.49 -9.69 -10.90
C LEU A 58 11.64 -8.73 -11.10
N SER A 59 12.40 -8.93 -12.18
CA SER A 59 13.37 -7.95 -12.65
C SER A 59 12.70 -6.99 -13.64
N PHE A 60 12.91 -5.69 -13.47
CA PHE A 60 12.47 -4.67 -14.42
C PHE A 60 13.58 -3.64 -14.64
N LYS A 61 13.46 -2.85 -15.72
CA LYS A 61 14.44 -1.80 -16.05
C LYS A 61 13.89 -0.42 -15.72
N GLU A 62 14.65 0.36 -14.98
CA GLU A 62 14.40 1.78 -14.72
C GLU A 62 15.72 2.53 -14.98
N ASP A 63 15.69 3.57 -15.83
CA ASP A 63 16.87 4.38 -16.16
C ASP A 63 18.13 3.59 -16.57
N LYS A 64 17.93 2.51 -17.34
CA LYS A 64 18.97 1.55 -17.80
C LYS A 64 19.58 0.68 -16.69
N GLN A 65 19.14 0.82 -15.44
CA GLN A 65 19.49 -0.09 -14.34
C GLN A 65 18.46 -1.21 -14.22
N ASN A 66 18.93 -2.43 -13.92
CA ASN A 66 18.05 -3.53 -13.56
C ASN A 66 17.70 -3.38 -12.08
N LYS A 67 16.41 -3.30 -11.78
CA LYS A 67 15.86 -3.29 -10.43
C LYS A 67 15.06 -4.55 -10.18
N MET A 68 14.89 -4.86 -8.91
CA MET A 68 14.07 -5.99 -8.46
C MET A 68 12.84 -5.47 -7.74
N SER A 69 11.69 -6.03 -8.09
CA SER A 69 10.47 -5.90 -7.32
C SER A 69 10.01 -7.29 -6.89
N HIS A 70 9.08 -7.35 -5.95
CA HIS A 70 8.47 -8.61 -5.57
C HIS A 70 6.99 -8.44 -5.26
N TYR A 71 6.21 -9.46 -5.59
CA TYR A 71 4.76 -9.46 -5.37
C TYR A 71 4.27 -10.82 -4.87
N ARG A 72 3.13 -10.81 -4.19
CA ARG A 72 2.40 -12.03 -3.81
C ARG A 72 1.05 -11.97 -4.53
N PRO A 73 0.71 -12.97 -5.38
CA PRO A 73 -0.60 -13.01 -6.01
C PRO A 73 -1.70 -12.98 -4.95
N VAL A 74 -2.65 -12.05 -5.07
CA VAL A 74 -3.70 -11.84 -4.06
C VAL A 74 -4.58 -13.08 -3.92
N ASP A 75 -4.89 -13.75 -5.03
CA ASP A 75 -5.70 -14.96 -5.08
C ASP A 75 -5.02 -16.19 -4.42
N GLU A 76 -3.70 -16.33 -4.55
CA GLU A 76 -2.97 -17.46 -3.95
C GLU A 76 -2.61 -17.19 -2.49
N ALA A 77 -2.12 -15.98 -2.18
CA ALA A 77 -1.78 -15.61 -0.81
C ALA A 77 -3.02 -15.69 0.09
N SER A 78 -4.17 -15.23 -0.38
CA SER A 78 -5.44 -15.34 0.34
C SER A 78 -5.84 -16.77 0.66
N LYS A 79 -5.78 -17.69 -0.31
CA LYS A 79 -6.03 -19.13 -0.10
C LYS A 79 -5.10 -19.69 0.95
N TRP A 80 -3.82 -19.35 0.87
CA TRP A 80 -2.82 -19.81 1.82
C TRP A 80 -3.08 -19.30 3.25
N HIS A 81 -3.42 -18.02 3.41
CA HIS A 81 -3.77 -17.46 4.71
C HIS A 81 -5.04 -18.11 5.27
N TRP A 82 -6.04 -18.33 4.42
CA TRP A 82 -7.28 -18.98 4.81
C TRP A 82 -7.07 -20.41 5.33
N THR A 83 -6.32 -21.24 4.60
CA THR A 83 -6.03 -22.62 4.98
C THR A 83 -5.40 -22.73 6.38
N ARG A 84 -4.68 -21.69 6.81
CA ARG A 84 -4.06 -21.66 8.13
C ARG A 84 -4.97 -21.15 9.23
N GLN A 85 -5.78 -20.15 8.92
CA GLN A 85 -6.81 -19.64 9.84
C GLN A 85 -7.97 -20.63 10.04
N GLN A 86 -8.13 -21.63 9.15
CA GLN A 86 -9.08 -22.75 9.31
C GLN A 86 -8.94 -23.48 10.65
N GLN A 87 -7.73 -23.57 11.23
CA GLN A 87 -7.56 -24.22 12.54
C GLN A 87 -8.35 -23.51 13.66
N ASP A 88 -8.53 -22.19 13.56
CA ASP A 88 -9.29 -21.39 14.53
C ASP A 88 -10.76 -21.22 14.13
N LEU A 89 -11.07 -21.19 12.82
CA LEU A 89 -12.42 -20.92 12.30
C LEU A 89 -13.36 -22.13 12.26
N GLN A 90 -12.85 -23.37 12.39
CA GLN A 90 -13.67 -24.60 12.51
C GLN A 90 -14.74 -24.51 13.62
N ARG A 91 -14.55 -23.62 14.61
CA ARG A 91 -15.50 -23.38 15.72
C ARG A 91 -16.69 -22.49 15.35
N ARG A 92 -16.64 -21.75 14.23
CA ARG A 92 -17.70 -20.80 13.84
C ARG A 92 -18.61 -21.44 12.78
N ARG A 93 -19.89 -21.60 13.10
CA ARG A 93 -20.91 -22.11 12.16
C ARG A 93 -20.91 -21.24 10.89
N TYR A 94 -21.00 -21.88 9.72
CA TYR A 94 -21.28 -21.19 8.47
C TYR A 94 -22.61 -20.46 8.59
N GLN A 95 -22.57 -19.13 8.67
CA GLN A 95 -23.76 -18.31 8.70
C GLN A 95 -24.17 -17.94 7.28
N LYS A 96 -25.47 -18.08 6.98
CA LYS A 96 -26.05 -17.49 5.77
C LYS A 96 -25.93 -15.97 5.85
N ASN A 97 -25.71 -15.30 4.71
CA ASN A 97 -25.57 -13.84 4.55
C ASN A 97 -24.18 -13.27 4.89
N ARG A 98 -23.13 -13.84 4.31
CA ARG A 98 -21.78 -13.27 4.35
C ARG A 98 -21.44 -12.53 3.06
N LYS A 99 -20.53 -11.56 3.16
CA LYS A 99 -19.88 -10.88 2.04
C LYS A 99 -18.37 -10.97 2.21
N CYS A 100 -17.66 -11.10 1.09
CA CYS A 100 -16.20 -11.01 1.05
C CYS A 100 -15.81 -9.68 0.39
N HIS A 101 -15.08 -8.82 1.09
CA HIS A 101 -14.49 -7.63 0.49
C HIS A 101 -12.98 -7.82 0.40
N ILE A 102 -12.40 -7.49 -0.76
CA ILE A 102 -10.95 -7.41 -0.92
C ILE A 102 -10.62 -5.94 -1.14
N VAL A 103 -9.88 -5.37 -0.20
CA VAL A 103 -9.43 -3.99 -0.24
C VAL A 103 -7.97 -3.99 -0.67
N PHE A 104 -7.67 -3.34 -1.79
CA PHE A 104 -6.32 -3.20 -2.31
C PHE A 104 -5.88 -1.74 -2.21
N GLY A 105 -4.66 -1.52 -1.75
CA GLY A 105 -4.09 -0.18 -1.68
C GLY A 105 -2.59 -0.16 -1.92
N GLY A 106 -2.08 1.00 -2.28
CA GLY A 106 -0.66 1.24 -2.48
C GLY A 106 -0.27 2.62 -1.99
N ASP A 107 0.94 2.71 -1.45
CA ASP A 107 1.51 3.97 -0.99
C ASP A 107 3.02 3.99 -1.19
N HIS A 108 3.56 5.20 -1.34
CA HIS A 108 4.99 5.47 -1.41
C HIS A 108 5.44 6.21 -0.18
N GLY A 109 6.32 5.55 0.55
CA GLY A 109 6.91 6.09 1.75
C GLY A 109 8.33 5.58 1.91
N GLN A 110 9.25 6.49 2.24
CA GLN A 110 10.61 6.15 2.65
C GLN A 110 11.40 5.38 1.57
N GLY A 111 11.32 5.81 0.31
CA GLY A 111 12.11 5.23 -0.79
C GLY A 111 11.61 3.88 -1.32
N ALA A 112 10.38 3.48 -0.98
CA ALA A 112 9.76 2.29 -1.54
C ALA A 112 8.25 2.48 -1.75
N PHE A 113 7.74 1.86 -2.82
CA PHE A 113 6.33 1.63 -3.03
C PHE A 113 5.92 0.32 -2.38
N ARG A 114 4.86 0.33 -1.57
CA ARG A 114 4.30 -0.84 -0.90
C ARG A 114 2.83 -0.98 -1.25
N ALA A 115 2.42 -2.17 -1.65
CA ALA A 115 1.02 -2.51 -1.88
C ALA A 115 0.54 -3.54 -0.86
N VAL A 116 -0.65 -3.31 -0.31
CA VAL A 116 -1.30 -4.16 0.69
C VAL A 116 -2.64 -4.62 0.14
N ALA A 117 -2.98 -5.87 0.42
CA ALA A 117 -4.32 -6.39 0.25
C ALA A 117 -4.87 -6.81 1.62
N THR A 118 -6.12 -6.42 1.87
CA THR A 118 -6.89 -6.75 3.06
C THR A 118 -8.12 -7.54 2.63
N ILE A 119 -8.35 -8.67 3.28
CA ILE A 119 -9.53 -9.52 3.03
C ILE A 119 -10.43 -9.43 4.24
N LEU A 120 -11.66 -9.02 4.00
CA LEU A 120 -12.69 -8.88 5.01
C LEU A 120 -13.80 -9.89 4.73
N LEU A 121 -14.03 -10.79 5.68
CA LEU A 121 -15.26 -11.58 5.71
C LEU A 121 -16.23 -10.91 6.66
N LEU A 122 -17.36 -10.48 6.11
CA LEU A 122 -18.38 -9.74 6.82
C LEU A 122 -19.63 -10.60 6.94
N SER A 123 -20.22 -10.68 8.12
CA SER A 123 -21.56 -11.21 8.33
C SER A 123 -22.56 -10.08 8.46
N LYS A 124 -23.84 -10.37 8.26
CA LYS A 124 -24.90 -9.42 8.59
C LYS A 124 -25.00 -9.29 10.11
N GLY A 125 -24.71 -8.10 10.63
CA GLY A 125 -24.80 -7.82 12.06
C GLY A 125 -26.24 -7.61 12.54
N HIS A 126 -26.44 -7.78 13.84
CA HIS A 126 -27.73 -7.47 14.49
C HIS A 126 -27.81 -6.01 14.92
N VAL A 127 -26.67 -5.41 15.27
CA VAL A 127 -26.53 -4.03 15.74
C VAL A 127 -25.96 -3.12 14.66
N HIS A 128 -24.89 -3.57 13.99
CA HIS A 128 -24.33 -2.91 12.81
C HIS A 128 -24.83 -3.57 11.53
N LYS A 129 -24.88 -2.83 10.40
CA LYS A 129 -25.28 -3.40 9.11
C LYS A 129 -24.43 -4.64 8.74
N TYR A 130 -23.17 -4.64 9.16
CA TYR A 130 -22.24 -5.77 9.02
C TYR A 130 -21.39 -5.93 10.28
N GLU A 131 -21.04 -7.17 10.60
CA GLU A 131 -20.08 -7.56 11.64
C GLU A 131 -18.84 -8.17 10.98
N LEU A 132 -17.65 -7.77 11.42
CA LEU A 132 -16.38 -8.29 10.90
C LEU A 132 -16.10 -9.66 11.52
N GLU A 133 -16.11 -10.70 10.69
CA GLU A 133 -15.79 -12.06 11.14
C GLU A 133 -14.31 -12.39 11.02
N LEU A 134 -13.70 -11.91 9.94
CA LEU A 134 -12.30 -12.12 9.62
C LEU A 134 -11.74 -10.90 8.92
N GLU A 135 -10.55 -10.50 9.35
CA GLU A 135 -9.68 -9.55 8.69
C GLU A 135 -8.31 -10.20 8.51
N ASN A 136 -7.77 -10.09 7.31
CA ASN A 136 -6.44 -10.58 7.02
C ASN A 136 -5.72 -9.64 6.06
N ASP A 137 -4.65 -9.03 6.57
CA ASP A 137 -3.82 -8.08 5.86
C ASP A 137 -2.51 -8.73 5.44
N PHE A 138 -2.07 -8.44 4.23
CA PHE A 138 -0.74 -8.86 3.79
C PHE A 138 -0.15 -7.91 2.74
N LEU A 139 1.17 -7.73 2.84
CA LEU A 139 1.96 -7.03 1.83
C LEU A 139 1.98 -7.87 0.54
N CYS A 140 1.30 -7.37 -0.49
CA CYS A 140 1.19 -8.05 -1.78
C CYS A 140 2.13 -7.47 -2.84
N GLY A 141 2.71 -6.29 -2.64
CA GLY A 141 3.68 -5.71 -3.59
C GLY A 141 4.73 -4.84 -2.92
N PHE A 142 5.94 -4.85 -3.48
CA PHE A 142 7.05 -4.03 -3.02
C PHE A 142 7.99 -3.66 -4.18
N ILE A 143 8.30 -2.38 -4.28
CA ILE A 143 9.29 -1.84 -5.23
C ILE A 143 10.19 -0.87 -4.48
N GLU A 144 11.49 -1.04 -4.60
CA GLU A 144 12.43 -0.01 -4.15
C GLU A 144 12.51 1.10 -5.21
N CYS A 145 11.96 2.28 -4.88
CA CYS A 145 11.89 3.42 -5.78
C CYS A 145 11.94 4.75 -5.01
N LYS A 146 12.77 5.69 -5.48
CA LYS A 146 12.87 7.02 -4.86
C LYS A 146 11.63 7.88 -5.11
N LYS A 147 10.91 7.64 -6.20
CA LYS A 147 9.70 8.36 -6.57
C LYS A 147 8.68 7.41 -7.15
N ASP A 148 7.43 7.67 -6.79
CA ASP A 148 6.30 7.13 -7.50
C ASP A 148 6.16 7.72 -8.88
N ASN A 149 6.26 6.86 -9.88
CA ASN A 149 5.77 7.19 -11.20
C ASN A 149 4.99 6.00 -11.77
N ALA A 150 3.94 6.33 -12.54
CA ALA A 150 3.05 5.34 -13.14
C ALA A 150 3.79 4.36 -14.07
N VAL A 151 4.96 4.75 -14.59
CA VAL A 151 5.79 3.95 -15.49
C VAL A 151 6.43 2.79 -14.73
N THR A 152 7.07 3.07 -13.60
CA THR A 152 7.70 2.11 -12.70
C THR A 152 6.70 1.09 -12.20
N LEU A 153 5.50 1.54 -11.79
CA LEU A 153 4.44 0.65 -11.33
C LEU A 153 3.96 -0.28 -12.47
N ASN A 154 3.73 0.25 -13.68
CA ASN A 154 3.32 -0.52 -14.85
C ASN A 154 4.33 -1.58 -15.30
N TYR A 155 5.62 -1.26 -15.28
CA TYR A 155 6.68 -2.17 -15.74
C TYR A 155 7.16 -3.17 -14.66
N SER A 156 6.69 -3.04 -13.42
CA SER A 156 7.07 -3.91 -12.31
C SER A 156 5.96 -4.90 -11.98
N LEU A 157 5.11 -4.58 -11.00
CA LEU A 157 4.19 -5.53 -10.36
C LEU A 157 2.71 -5.18 -10.50
N ALA A 158 2.36 -4.08 -11.16
CA ALA A 158 0.96 -3.73 -11.40
C ALA A 158 0.20 -4.78 -12.21
N LYS A 159 0.74 -5.18 -13.38
CA LYS A 159 0.10 -6.19 -14.23
C LYS A 159 -0.15 -7.52 -13.50
N PRO A 160 0.87 -8.16 -12.89
CA PRO A 160 0.62 -9.44 -12.21
C PRO A 160 -0.29 -9.32 -10.99
N LEU A 161 -0.27 -8.18 -10.27
CA LEU A 161 -1.23 -7.93 -9.19
C LEU A 161 -2.65 -7.76 -9.71
N ASN A 162 -2.85 -6.98 -10.76
CA ASN A 162 -4.14 -6.81 -11.41
C ASN A 162 -4.68 -8.14 -11.96
N ASP A 163 -3.81 -8.95 -12.58
CA ASP A 163 -4.17 -10.29 -13.05
C ASP A 163 -4.56 -11.19 -11.86
N SER A 164 -3.90 -11.07 -10.71
CA SER A 164 -4.27 -11.80 -9.48
C SER A 164 -5.61 -11.37 -8.88
N LEU A 165 -5.92 -10.07 -8.90
CA LEU A 165 -7.21 -9.53 -8.48
C LEU A 165 -8.33 -10.00 -9.40
N LYS A 166 -8.10 -10.10 -10.72
CA LYS A 166 -9.10 -10.66 -11.65
C LYS A 166 -9.40 -12.13 -11.36
N ARG A 167 -8.41 -12.90 -10.93
CA ARG A 167 -8.56 -14.33 -10.62
C ARG A 167 -9.34 -14.61 -9.34
N THR A 168 -9.56 -13.63 -8.47
CA THR A 168 -10.45 -13.81 -7.30
C THR A 168 -11.90 -14.04 -7.74
N GLY A 169 -12.26 -13.59 -8.94
CA GLY A 169 -13.58 -13.83 -9.51
C GLY A 169 -14.73 -13.17 -8.70
N PRO A 170 -15.98 -13.53 -9.02
CA PRO A 170 -17.16 -12.91 -8.41
C PRO A 170 -17.55 -13.53 -7.06
N GLU A 171 -17.08 -14.73 -6.75
CA GLU A 171 -17.46 -15.46 -5.54
C GLU A 171 -16.25 -16.12 -4.88
N LEU A 172 -16.32 -16.21 -3.55
CA LEU A 172 -15.44 -17.01 -2.70
C LEU A 172 -16.23 -18.25 -2.28
N VAL A 173 -15.77 -19.41 -2.72
CA VAL A 173 -16.46 -20.69 -2.54
C VAL A 173 -15.77 -21.50 -1.46
N PHE A 174 -16.54 -21.90 -0.45
CA PHE A 174 -16.11 -22.79 0.62
C PHE A 174 -16.32 -24.23 0.17
N CYS A 175 -15.22 -24.99 0.15
CA CYS A 175 -15.17 -26.34 -0.39
C CYS A 175 -14.72 -27.34 0.66
N GLN A 176 -15.03 -28.60 0.40
CA GLN A 176 -14.53 -29.76 1.12
C GLN A 176 -14.11 -30.84 0.11
N ASP A 177 -12.98 -31.49 0.33
CA ASP A 177 -12.55 -32.64 -0.49
C ASP A 177 -13.10 -33.97 0.05
N GLU A 178 -12.77 -35.07 -0.63
CA GLU A 178 -13.17 -36.43 -0.25
C GLU A 178 -12.63 -36.84 1.14
N ASP A 179 -11.47 -36.31 1.53
CA ASP A 179 -10.82 -36.54 2.82
C ASP A 179 -11.38 -35.63 3.94
N SER A 180 -12.44 -34.87 3.64
CA SER A 180 -13.05 -33.90 4.55
C SER A 180 -12.16 -32.70 4.92
N ASN A 181 -11.10 -32.43 4.17
CA ASN A 181 -10.33 -31.22 4.30
C ASN A 181 -11.10 -30.05 3.71
N ARG A 182 -11.14 -28.94 4.45
CA ARG A 182 -11.84 -27.72 4.05
C ARG A 182 -10.88 -26.70 3.48
N PHE A 183 -11.28 -26.09 2.38
CA PHE A 183 -10.49 -25.08 1.67
C PHE A 183 -11.41 -24.05 1.01
N ILE A 184 -10.80 -23.05 0.39
CA ILE A 184 -11.52 -22.04 -0.39
C ILE A 184 -11.06 -22.04 -1.84
N GLU A 185 -12.01 -21.75 -2.72
CA GLU A 185 -11.78 -21.53 -4.14
C GLU A 185 -12.33 -20.17 -4.56
N TRP A 186 -11.62 -19.54 -5.49
CA TRP A 186 -12.05 -18.29 -6.13
C TRP A 186 -12.72 -18.63 -7.46
N GLY A 187 -13.82 -17.97 -7.77
CA GLY A 187 -14.55 -18.15 -9.03
C GLY A 187 -15.99 -18.54 -8.82
N ARG A 188 -16.69 -18.85 -9.92
CA ARG A 188 -18.12 -19.13 -9.86
C ARG A 188 -18.42 -20.49 -9.24
N THR A 189 -19.41 -20.52 -8.37
CA THR A 189 -19.86 -21.69 -7.64
C THR A 189 -20.24 -22.84 -8.57
N ASP A 190 -20.92 -22.53 -9.68
CA ASP A 190 -21.34 -23.54 -10.66
C ASP A 190 -20.15 -24.19 -11.38
N GLU A 191 -19.09 -23.43 -11.68
CA GLU A 191 -17.87 -23.94 -12.28
C GLU A 191 -17.08 -24.81 -11.29
N ILE A 192 -17.00 -24.39 -10.03
CA ILE A 192 -16.27 -25.12 -8.99
C ILE A 192 -17.00 -26.42 -8.61
N SER A 193 -18.33 -26.41 -8.54
CA SER A 193 -19.13 -27.60 -8.23
C SER A 193 -19.04 -28.73 -9.26
N ARG A 194 -18.55 -28.44 -10.48
CA ARG A 194 -18.35 -29.44 -11.54
C ARG A 194 -17.00 -30.16 -11.44
N ARG A 195 -16.09 -29.69 -10.58
CA ARG A 195 -14.77 -30.31 -10.41
C ARG A 195 -14.90 -31.60 -9.60
N GLU A 196 -14.27 -32.67 -10.09
CA GLU A 196 -14.26 -33.98 -9.43
C GLU A 196 -13.59 -33.90 -8.06
N GLY A 197 -14.12 -34.61 -7.07
CA GLY A 197 -13.60 -34.63 -5.70
C GLY A 197 -13.86 -33.37 -4.85
N ILE A 198 -14.69 -32.44 -5.32
CA ILE A 198 -15.01 -31.19 -4.59
C ILE A 198 -16.49 -31.12 -4.21
N ILE A 199 -16.75 -30.97 -2.91
CA ILE A 199 -18.06 -30.69 -2.35
C ILE A 199 -18.14 -29.21 -2.00
N VAL A 200 -19.08 -28.49 -2.61
CA VAL A 200 -19.35 -27.07 -2.25
C VAL A 200 -20.20 -27.01 -0.99
N LEU A 201 -19.71 -26.30 0.02
CA LEU A 201 -20.40 -26.08 1.29
C LEU A 201 -21.27 -24.82 1.25
N HIS A 202 -20.70 -23.71 0.76
CA HIS A 202 -21.35 -22.41 0.63
C HIS A 202 -20.50 -21.50 -0.27
N SER A 203 -21.06 -20.38 -0.74
CA SER A 203 -20.34 -19.34 -1.47
C SER A 203 -20.79 -17.96 -1.01
N VAL A 204 -19.91 -16.97 -1.17
CA VAL A 204 -20.17 -15.57 -0.83
C VAL A 204 -19.74 -14.66 -1.95
N ASP A 205 -20.51 -13.61 -2.20
CA ASP A 205 -20.17 -12.58 -3.20
C ASP A 205 -18.88 -11.85 -2.80
N VAL A 206 -18.06 -11.58 -3.81
CA VAL A 206 -16.80 -10.86 -3.69
C VAL A 206 -16.93 -9.46 -4.27
N GLU A 207 -16.58 -8.45 -3.48
CA GLU A 207 -16.47 -7.05 -3.94
C GLU A 207 -15.03 -6.57 -3.76
N LEU A 208 -14.45 -5.98 -4.82
CA LEU A 208 -13.11 -5.40 -4.77
C LEU A 208 -13.18 -3.90 -4.53
N PHE A 209 -12.31 -3.37 -3.69
CA PHE A 209 -12.20 -1.95 -3.36
C PHE A 209 -10.76 -1.45 -3.52
N MET A 210 -10.61 -0.19 -3.94
CA MET A 210 -9.33 0.50 -4.01
C MET A 210 -9.25 1.55 -2.90
N VAL A 211 -8.13 1.57 -2.19
CA VAL A 211 -7.79 2.59 -1.18
C VAL A 211 -6.40 3.17 -1.44
N GLY A 212 -6.15 4.36 -0.90
CA GLY A 212 -4.91 5.10 -1.08
C GLY A 212 -5.22 6.59 -1.29
N ASP A 213 -4.20 7.44 -1.22
CA ASP A 213 -4.38 8.87 -1.40
C ASP A 213 -4.90 9.24 -2.81
N LEU A 214 -5.35 10.49 -2.99
CA LEU A 214 -5.87 10.94 -4.29
C LEU A 214 -4.82 10.86 -5.41
N LYS A 215 -3.54 11.02 -5.08
CA LYS A 215 -2.45 10.97 -6.06
C LYS A 215 -2.27 9.55 -6.60
N PHE A 216 -2.26 8.55 -5.73
CA PHE A 216 -2.21 7.13 -6.06
C PHE A 216 -3.44 6.73 -6.86
N GLN A 217 -4.65 7.09 -6.41
CA GLN A 217 -5.90 6.78 -7.12
C GLN A 217 -5.90 7.34 -8.55
N LEU A 218 -5.55 8.63 -8.71
CA LEU A 218 -5.43 9.24 -10.03
C LEU A 218 -4.31 8.60 -10.86
N MET A 219 -3.21 8.17 -10.24
CA MET A 219 -2.12 7.48 -10.93
C MET A 219 -2.59 6.14 -11.51
N VAL A 220 -3.27 5.33 -10.72
CA VAL A 220 -3.77 4.02 -11.16
C VAL A 220 -4.96 4.13 -12.11
N GLU A 221 -5.73 5.22 -12.05
CA GLU A 221 -6.71 5.56 -13.10
C GLU A 221 -6.05 5.96 -14.43
N GLY A 222 -4.75 6.25 -14.45
CA GLY A 222 -4.06 6.78 -15.62
C GLY A 222 -4.29 8.27 -15.85
N ARG A 223 -4.56 9.00 -14.76
CA ARG A 223 -4.90 10.43 -14.68
C ARG A 223 -3.91 11.22 -13.83
N VAL A 224 -2.62 10.89 -13.93
CA VAL A 224 -1.52 11.54 -13.21
C VAL A 224 -1.55 13.06 -13.44
N GLY A 225 -1.53 13.84 -12.35
CA GLY A 225 -1.53 15.31 -12.41
C GLY A 225 -2.89 15.95 -12.73
N SER A 226 -3.98 15.19 -12.65
CA SER A 226 -5.34 15.64 -12.99
C SER A 226 -6.08 16.38 -11.86
N GLY A 227 -5.39 17.20 -11.06
CA GLY A 227 -5.97 17.88 -9.88
C GLY A 227 -7.11 18.88 -10.18
N HIS A 228 -7.28 19.27 -11.45
CA HIS A 228 -8.36 20.16 -11.90
C HIS A 228 -9.65 19.43 -12.30
N TRP A 229 -9.67 18.09 -12.25
CA TRP A 229 -10.79 17.25 -12.65
C TRP A 229 -11.20 16.35 -11.49
N CYS A 230 -12.49 16.02 -11.39
CA CYS A 230 -12.99 15.18 -10.31
C CYS A 230 -12.46 13.75 -10.51
N ALA A 231 -12.00 13.12 -9.42
CA ALA A 231 -11.57 11.72 -9.47
C ALA A 231 -12.74 10.79 -9.84
N ARG A 232 -13.95 11.10 -9.37
CA ARG A 232 -15.13 10.22 -9.54
C ARG A 232 -16.00 10.51 -10.76
N CYS A 233 -16.01 11.75 -11.26
CA CYS A 233 -16.87 12.14 -12.38
C CYS A 233 -16.17 13.05 -13.38
N LYS A 234 -16.80 13.27 -14.53
CA LYS A 234 -16.19 14.03 -15.63
C LYS A 234 -16.11 15.54 -15.40
N LEU A 235 -16.72 16.09 -14.35
CA LEU A 235 -16.66 17.53 -14.09
C LEU A 235 -15.22 18.00 -13.90
N GLY A 236 -14.96 19.26 -14.26
CA GLY A 236 -13.76 20.04 -13.96
C GLY A 236 -14.03 21.11 -12.90
N LYS A 237 -12.95 21.67 -12.34
CA LYS A 237 -13.03 22.61 -11.20
C LYS A 237 -14.01 23.75 -11.41
N THR A 238 -13.99 24.35 -12.59
CA THR A 238 -14.90 25.45 -12.96
C THR A 238 -16.35 25.01 -13.05
N GLU A 239 -16.62 23.75 -13.40
CA GLU A 239 -17.97 23.21 -13.56
C GLU A 239 -18.61 22.90 -12.20
N TRP A 240 -17.87 22.35 -11.22
CA TRP A 240 -18.42 22.05 -9.90
C TRP A 240 -18.30 23.19 -8.88
N SER A 241 -17.41 24.18 -9.12
CA SER A 241 -17.25 25.34 -8.22
C SER A 241 -18.20 26.48 -8.59
N ASN A 242 -19.00 26.34 -9.64
CA ASN A 242 -19.97 27.34 -10.02
C ASN A 242 -21.18 27.28 -9.08
N ALA A 243 -21.34 28.31 -8.24
CA ALA A 243 -22.43 28.41 -7.27
C ALA A 243 -23.84 28.41 -7.90
N GLU A 244 -23.96 28.78 -9.18
CA GLU A 244 -25.22 28.74 -9.92
C GLU A 244 -25.53 27.34 -10.47
N SER A 245 -24.52 26.48 -10.61
CA SER A 245 -24.71 25.12 -11.06
C SER A 245 -25.09 24.24 -9.87
N CYS A 246 -26.37 23.92 -9.71
CA CYS A 246 -26.86 22.94 -8.72
C CYS A 246 -26.42 21.49 -9.03
N ILE A 247 -25.29 21.30 -9.72
CA ILE A 247 -24.78 20.00 -10.17
C ILE A 247 -23.85 19.45 -9.11
N ALA A 248 -24.37 18.56 -8.25
CA ALA A 248 -23.59 17.90 -7.22
C ALA A 248 -22.60 16.86 -7.81
N CYS A 249 -22.98 16.18 -8.90
CA CYS A 249 -22.20 15.13 -9.54
C CYS A 249 -22.39 15.17 -11.05
N GLY A 250 -21.31 14.98 -11.81
CA GLY A 250 -21.39 14.75 -13.26
C GLY A 250 -21.47 13.28 -13.62
N GLU A 251 -21.27 12.99 -14.91
CA GLU A 251 -21.19 11.62 -15.41
C GLU A 251 -20.04 10.86 -14.71
N ALA A 252 -20.35 9.72 -14.08
CA ALA A 252 -19.37 8.91 -13.39
C ALA A 252 -18.32 8.32 -14.36
N TRP A 253 -17.07 8.27 -13.90
CA TRP A 253 -16.00 7.57 -14.60
C TRP A 253 -16.19 6.05 -14.53
N THR A 254 -15.76 5.38 -15.59
CA THR A 254 -15.53 3.93 -15.66
C THR A 254 -14.22 3.71 -16.38
N TRP A 255 -13.62 2.52 -16.27
CA TRP A 255 -12.37 2.23 -16.96
C TRP A 255 -12.53 2.35 -18.49
N GLU A 256 -13.69 1.98 -19.04
CA GLU A 256 -14.04 2.15 -20.46
C GLU A 256 -14.01 3.62 -20.85
N LYS A 257 -14.61 4.48 -20.03
CA LYS A 257 -14.71 5.92 -20.31
C LYS A 257 -13.34 6.59 -20.25
N ILE A 258 -12.49 6.19 -19.31
CA ILE A 258 -11.11 6.69 -19.21
C ILE A 258 -10.31 6.26 -20.45
N ALA A 259 -10.39 4.97 -20.80
CA ALA A 259 -9.72 4.44 -21.99
C ALA A 259 -10.22 5.11 -23.29
N ALA A 260 -11.53 5.30 -23.42
CA ALA A 260 -12.14 6.00 -24.56
C ALA A 260 -11.71 7.47 -24.63
N GLN A 261 -11.63 8.17 -23.49
CA GLN A 261 -11.13 9.54 -23.43
C GLN A 261 -9.68 9.64 -23.93
N LYS A 262 -8.82 8.70 -23.49
CA LYS A 262 -7.44 8.62 -23.95
C LYS A 262 -7.34 8.36 -25.45
N GLN A 263 -8.15 7.43 -25.98
CA GLN A 263 -8.20 7.16 -27.42
C GLN A 263 -8.68 8.37 -28.22
N SER A 264 -9.69 9.09 -27.72
CA SER A 264 -10.19 10.32 -28.34
C SER A 264 -9.09 11.39 -28.42
N ALA A 265 -8.34 11.59 -27.33
CA ALA A 265 -7.20 12.51 -27.30
C ALA A 265 -6.12 12.13 -28.32
N ALA A 266 -5.81 10.84 -28.48
CA ALA A 266 -4.85 10.36 -29.49
C ALA A 266 -5.36 10.60 -30.93
N ARG A 267 -6.65 10.40 -31.19
CA ARG A 267 -7.26 10.70 -32.51
C ARG A 267 -7.19 12.19 -32.84
N ILE A 268 -7.44 13.07 -31.86
CA ILE A 268 -7.29 14.52 -32.03
C ILE A 268 -5.86 14.87 -32.42
N GLN A 269 -4.87 14.25 -31.74
CA GLN A 269 -3.47 14.48 -32.04
C GLN A 269 -3.10 14.07 -33.47
N GLN A 270 -3.58 12.92 -33.92
CA GLN A 270 -3.33 12.42 -35.27
C GLN A 270 -4.05 13.24 -36.34
N GLN A 271 -5.35 13.51 -36.18
CA GLN A 271 -6.17 14.18 -37.19
C GLN A 271 -5.91 15.67 -37.29
N LYS A 272 -5.78 16.35 -36.14
CA LYS A 272 -5.58 17.82 -36.09
C LYS A 272 -4.10 18.22 -36.04
N LYS A 273 -3.18 17.24 -36.01
CA LYS A 273 -1.71 17.44 -35.93
C LYS A 273 -1.29 18.43 -34.83
N ARG A 274 -2.02 18.44 -33.71
CA ARG A 274 -1.75 19.31 -32.56
C ARG A 274 -1.93 18.55 -31.25
N GLN A 275 -1.32 19.03 -30.17
CA GLN A 275 -1.56 18.45 -28.86
C GLN A 275 -3.03 18.67 -28.44
N PRO A 276 -3.68 17.67 -27.81
CA PRO A 276 -5.02 17.81 -27.27
C PRO A 276 -5.00 18.81 -26.11
N LYS A 277 -6.01 19.67 -26.04
CA LYS A 277 -6.17 20.65 -24.95
C LYS A 277 -6.52 19.93 -23.64
N PRO A 278 -6.25 20.52 -22.46
CA PRO A 278 -6.59 19.92 -21.17
C PRO A 278 -8.07 19.48 -21.05
N ASN A 279 -9.01 20.26 -21.58
CA ASN A 279 -10.44 19.90 -21.59
C ASN A 279 -10.77 18.73 -22.53
N GLU A 280 -9.95 18.51 -23.57
CA GLU A 280 -10.09 17.38 -24.50
C GLU A 280 -9.49 16.09 -23.91
N THR A 281 -8.59 16.17 -22.93
CA THR A 281 -8.02 15.00 -22.23
C THR A 281 -8.73 14.69 -20.92
N ARG A 282 -9.28 15.71 -20.24
CA ARG A 282 -9.84 15.61 -18.87
C ARG A 282 -8.88 14.90 -17.91
N GLY A 283 -7.59 15.13 -18.10
CA GLY A 283 -6.51 14.51 -17.34
C GLY A 283 -6.21 13.04 -17.68
N CYS A 284 -6.94 12.39 -18.59
CA CYS A 284 -6.69 11.01 -19.00
C CYS A 284 -5.45 10.91 -19.89
N VAL A 285 -4.30 10.57 -19.30
CA VAL A 285 -3.00 10.53 -19.99
C VAL A 285 -2.60 9.12 -20.44
N GLN A 286 -3.10 8.09 -19.77
CA GLN A 286 -2.87 6.67 -20.08
C GLN A 286 -4.12 5.83 -19.72
N PRO A 287 -4.22 4.57 -20.19
CA PRO A 287 -5.25 3.65 -19.72
C PRO A 287 -5.13 3.35 -18.21
N PRO A 288 -6.21 2.93 -17.54
CA PRO A 288 -6.16 2.48 -16.15
C PRO A 288 -5.17 1.32 -15.95
N ILE A 289 -4.43 1.37 -14.85
CA ILE A 289 -3.46 0.35 -14.45
C ILE A 289 -4.17 -0.87 -13.85
N PHE A 290 -5.19 -0.63 -13.02
CA PHE A 290 -6.00 -1.68 -12.39
C PHE A 290 -7.44 -1.62 -12.91
N ASP A 291 -7.76 -2.48 -13.86
CA ASP A 291 -9.12 -2.68 -14.39
C ASP A 291 -9.86 -3.85 -13.72
N ALA A 292 -9.24 -4.53 -12.75
CA ALA A 292 -9.93 -5.48 -11.87
C ALA A 292 -10.96 -4.80 -10.96
N ILE A 293 -10.67 -3.56 -10.54
CA ILE A 293 -11.47 -2.83 -9.55
C ILE A 293 -12.28 -1.73 -10.26
N PRO A 294 -13.62 -1.73 -10.17
CA PRO A 294 -14.43 -0.65 -10.72
C PRO A 294 -14.09 0.70 -10.09
N VAL A 295 -14.04 1.78 -10.88
CA VAL A 295 -13.73 3.14 -10.40
C VAL A 295 -14.70 3.59 -9.29
N GLN A 296 -15.94 3.10 -9.32
CA GLN A 296 -16.95 3.39 -8.29
C GLN A 296 -16.54 2.85 -6.91
N ASN A 297 -15.73 1.80 -6.88
CA ASN A 297 -15.26 1.15 -5.66
C ASN A 297 -13.92 1.74 -5.16
N TYR A 298 -13.50 2.87 -5.72
CA TYR A 298 -12.37 3.63 -5.19
C TYR A 298 -12.90 4.44 -4.01
N LEU A 299 -12.43 4.13 -2.82
CA LEU A 299 -12.93 4.75 -1.60
C LEU A 299 -12.28 6.12 -1.40
N THR A 300 -13.05 7.08 -0.89
CA THR A 300 -12.53 8.42 -0.64
C THR A 300 -11.47 8.33 0.46
N PRO A 301 -10.27 8.92 0.28
CA PRO A 301 -9.23 8.89 1.30
C PRO A 301 -9.55 9.88 2.43
N VAL A 302 -10.46 9.50 3.32
CA VAL A 302 -10.99 10.38 4.39
C VAL A 302 -9.88 11.01 5.23
N LEU A 303 -8.81 10.27 5.56
CA LEU A 303 -7.70 10.80 6.34
C LEU A 303 -6.99 11.95 5.62
N HIS A 304 -6.64 11.76 4.35
CA HIS A 304 -6.00 12.80 3.54
C HIS A 304 -6.93 13.97 3.25
N ASP A 305 -8.24 13.73 3.14
CA ASP A 305 -9.22 14.80 3.00
C ASP A 305 -9.26 15.68 4.26
N VAL A 306 -9.21 15.09 5.47
CA VAL A 306 -9.14 15.83 6.73
C VAL A 306 -7.88 16.72 6.77
N ASP A 307 -6.73 16.18 6.37
CA ASP A 307 -5.49 16.96 6.27
C ASP A 307 -5.64 18.14 5.29
N LEU A 308 -6.28 17.92 4.13
CA LEU A 308 -6.55 18.98 3.16
C LEU A 308 -7.53 20.05 3.68
N PHE A 309 -8.56 19.65 4.43
CA PHE A 309 -9.51 20.59 5.04
C PHE A 309 -8.85 21.47 6.09
N THR A 310 -7.97 20.89 6.92
CA THR A 310 -7.24 21.66 7.94
C THR A 310 -6.21 22.60 7.33
N ASN A 311 -5.54 22.20 6.24
CA ASN A 311 -4.61 23.07 5.51
C ASN A 311 -5.27 24.37 5.04
N THR A 312 -6.51 24.31 4.53
CA THR A 312 -7.21 25.52 4.07
C THR A 312 -7.51 26.48 5.22
N VAL A 313 -8.00 25.95 6.36
CA VAL A 313 -8.27 26.75 7.55
C VAL A 313 -6.99 27.36 8.10
N LYS A 314 -5.91 26.58 8.16
CA LYS A 314 -4.59 27.06 8.57
C LYS A 314 -4.12 28.19 7.66
N SER A 315 -4.15 28.01 6.34
CA SER A 315 -3.73 29.05 5.39
C SER A 315 -4.56 30.33 5.51
N LEU A 316 -5.87 30.22 5.77
CA LEU A 316 -6.73 31.37 6.02
C LEU A 316 -6.40 32.07 7.35
N PHE A 317 -6.12 31.29 8.40
CA PHE A 317 -5.71 31.81 9.70
C PHE A 317 -4.36 32.52 9.63
N ASP A 318 -3.36 31.89 8.99
CA ASP A 318 -2.03 32.48 8.76
C ASP A 318 -2.17 33.80 7.99
N SER A 319 -2.95 33.79 6.90
CA SER A 319 -3.25 35.01 6.13
C SER A 319 -3.91 36.08 7.00
N TYR A 320 -4.85 35.71 7.86
CA TYR A 320 -5.49 36.66 8.77
C TYR A 320 -4.49 37.27 9.75
N VAL A 321 -3.62 36.46 10.36
CA VAL A 321 -2.56 36.95 11.26
C VAL A 321 -1.64 37.90 10.51
N ASP A 322 -1.11 37.48 9.36
CA ASP A 322 -0.14 38.22 8.57
C ASP A 322 -0.68 39.57 8.08
N TYR A 323 -1.89 39.58 7.50
CA TYR A 323 -2.45 40.79 6.91
C TYR A 323 -3.20 41.66 7.92
N ARG A 324 -3.94 41.07 8.87
CA ARG A 324 -4.81 41.85 9.76
C ARG A 324 -4.18 42.20 11.09
N LEU A 325 -3.45 41.27 11.72
CA LEU A 325 -2.86 41.49 13.04
C LEU A 325 -1.45 42.09 12.94
N GLU A 326 -0.63 41.56 12.04
CA GLU A 326 0.77 41.95 11.91
C GLU A 326 1.02 42.98 10.79
N ASN A 327 0.05 43.18 9.89
CA ASN A 327 0.08 44.14 8.78
C ASN A 327 1.39 44.05 7.98
N ARG A 328 1.82 42.83 7.67
CA ARG A 328 3.11 42.58 7.03
C ARG A 328 3.05 42.83 5.52
N PRO A 329 4.06 43.49 4.94
CA PRO A 329 4.23 43.53 3.48
C PRO A 329 4.44 42.13 2.91
N LYS A 330 3.98 41.89 1.68
CA LYS A 330 4.04 40.57 1.02
C LYS A 330 5.48 40.08 0.86
N GLU A 331 6.39 40.99 0.58
CA GLU A 331 7.82 40.71 0.39
C GLU A 331 8.46 40.15 1.68
N VAL A 332 8.01 40.61 2.86
CA VAL A 332 8.47 40.11 4.15
C VAL A 332 7.92 38.71 4.44
N LEU A 333 6.70 38.42 4.00
CA LEU A 333 6.12 37.08 4.13
C LEU A 333 6.89 36.08 3.29
N GLU A 334 7.15 36.39 2.01
CA GLU A 334 7.92 35.51 1.11
C GLU A 334 9.30 35.18 1.67
N VAL A 335 10.02 36.17 2.23
CA VAL A 335 11.32 35.94 2.86
C VAL A 335 11.21 35.08 4.12
N ARG A 336 10.20 35.30 4.96
CA ARG A 336 10.01 34.53 6.19
C ARG A 336 9.67 33.07 5.91
N TRP A 337 8.82 32.80 4.91
CA TRP A 337 8.53 31.44 4.49
C TRP A 337 9.77 30.77 3.91
N ALA A 338 10.56 31.47 3.10
CA ALA A 338 11.83 30.97 2.60
C ALA A 338 12.87 30.71 3.71
N GLU A 339 12.89 31.54 4.76
CA GLU A 339 13.73 31.34 5.95
C GLU A 339 13.27 30.13 6.75
N ALA A 340 11.96 29.97 6.97
CA ALA A 340 11.41 28.81 7.66
C ALA A 340 11.66 27.51 6.89
N ASP A 341 11.46 27.51 5.56
CA ASP A 341 11.80 26.39 4.68
C ASP A 341 13.30 26.08 4.76
N GLY A 342 14.15 27.11 4.78
CA GLY A 342 15.60 26.95 4.93
C GLY A 342 16.02 26.34 6.28
N ILE A 343 15.34 26.72 7.38
CA ILE A 343 15.58 26.12 8.70
C ILE A 343 15.17 24.64 8.71
N ILE A 344 14.03 24.31 8.09
CA ILE A 344 13.57 22.92 7.97
C ILE A 344 14.57 22.11 7.14
N ASP A 345 15.03 22.65 6.02
CA ASP A 345 16.04 22.00 5.17
C ASP A 345 17.35 21.77 5.93
N GLU A 346 17.78 22.73 6.77
CA GLU A 346 18.94 22.62 7.65
C GLU A 346 18.74 21.52 8.71
N GLU A 347 17.60 21.49 9.40
CA GLU A 347 17.26 20.45 10.38
C GLU A 347 17.24 19.05 9.72
N GLU A 348 16.65 18.91 8.54
CA GLU A 348 16.64 17.66 7.78
C GLU A 348 18.05 17.24 7.31
N ALA A 349 18.90 18.19 6.94
CA ALA A 349 20.29 17.93 6.60
C ALA A 349 21.09 17.46 7.83
N ASP A 350 20.92 18.13 8.96
CA ASP A 350 21.53 17.76 10.24
C ASP A 350 21.11 16.36 10.69
N ASP A 351 19.82 16.03 10.59
CA ASP A 351 19.31 14.69 10.91
C ASP A 351 19.90 13.60 9.99
N ARG A 352 20.07 13.90 8.70
CA ARG A 352 20.73 12.99 7.74
C ARG A 352 22.20 12.77 8.11
N VAL A 353 22.94 13.85 8.42
CA VAL A 353 24.34 13.78 8.84
C VAL A 353 24.47 13.03 10.17
N TYR A 354 23.60 13.31 11.13
CA TYR A 354 23.55 12.64 12.42
C TYR A 354 23.32 11.13 12.25
N THR A 355 22.30 10.75 11.48
CA THR A 355 21.96 9.35 11.19
C THR A 355 23.11 8.63 10.48
N ALA A 356 23.70 9.23 9.44
CA ALA A 356 24.83 8.65 8.72
C ALA A 356 26.08 8.52 9.61
N THR A 357 26.30 9.48 10.51
CA THR A 357 27.39 9.43 11.49
C THR A 357 27.18 8.29 12.48
N ASP A 358 25.95 8.08 12.95
CA ASP A 358 25.62 6.99 13.89
C ASP A 358 25.72 5.61 13.23
N LEU A 359 25.29 5.49 11.97
CA LEU A 359 25.51 4.31 11.15
C LEU A 359 27.00 3.99 11.00
N LEU A 360 27.84 5.01 10.76
CA LEU A 360 29.29 4.82 10.65
C LEU A 360 29.92 4.40 11.99
N LYS A 361 29.49 4.99 13.12
CA LYS A 361 29.93 4.56 14.46
C LYS A 361 29.57 3.11 14.71
N THR A 362 28.34 2.72 14.38
CA THR A 362 27.84 1.35 14.52
C THR A 362 28.62 0.38 13.63
N ALA A 363 28.83 0.72 12.34
CA ALA A 363 29.60 -0.10 11.41
C ALA A 363 31.05 -0.30 11.88
N LYS A 364 31.69 0.74 12.43
CA LYS A 364 33.03 0.66 13.05
C LYS A 364 33.03 -0.25 14.27
N ALA A 365 32.03 -0.13 15.14
CA ALA A 365 31.89 -0.98 16.32
C ALA A 365 31.67 -2.47 15.95
N LEU A 366 31.02 -2.74 14.82
CA LEU A 366 30.81 -4.08 14.29
C LEU A 366 32.03 -4.65 13.54
N GLY A 367 33.02 -3.83 13.21
CA GLY A 367 34.27 -4.26 12.56
C GLY A 367 34.11 -4.80 11.14
N ASN A 368 33.00 -4.50 10.44
CA ASN A 368 32.75 -4.99 9.08
C ASN A 368 33.26 -3.97 8.04
N PRO A 369 34.28 -4.30 7.24
CA PRO A 369 34.89 -3.36 6.29
C PRO A 369 33.92 -2.87 5.21
N LEU A 370 32.98 -3.72 4.78
CA LEU A 370 32.00 -3.38 3.74
C LEU A 370 31.00 -2.34 4.25
N LEU A 371 30.42 -2.59 5.44
CA LEU A 371 29.49 -1.65 6.10
C LEU A 371 30.16 -0.33 6.44
N ILE A 372 31.45 -0.35 6.80
CA ILE A 372 32.22 0.88 7.05
C ILE A 372 32.36 1.71 5.77
N THR A 373 32.50 1.05 4.61
CA THR A 373 32.67 1.73 3.32
C THR A 373 31.34 2.35 2.90
N GLU A 374 30.25 1.58 2.93
CA GLU A 374 28.90 2.06 2.60
C GLU A 374 28.45 3.20 3.54
N ALA A 375 28.75 3.10 4.85
CA ALA A 375 28.41 4.15 5.81
C ALA A 375 29.24 5.43 5.61
N LYS A 376 30.49 5.32 5.12
CA LYS A 376 31.31 6.50 4.76
C LYS A 376 30.75 7.20 3.53
N GLU A 377 30.39 6.44 2.49
CA GLU A 377 29.79 6.98 1.28
C GLU A 377 28.45 7.68 1.58
N SER A 378 27.64 7.07 2.45
CA SER A 378 26.39 7.67 2.92
C SER A 378 26.61 8.97 3.69
N LEU A 379 27.66 9.05 4.51
CA LEU A 379 28.01 10.27 5.26
C LEU A 379 28.56 11.38 4.36
N GLU A 380 29.35 11.05 3.34
CA GLU A 380 29.80 12.06 2.37
C GLU A 380 28.63 12.60 1.55
N ALA A 381 27.75 11.71 1.06
CA ALA A 381 26.55 12.12 0.34
C ALA A 381 25.62 12.99 1.20
N ALA A 382 25.54 12.74 2.51
CA ALA A 382 24.76 13.55 3.44
C ALA A 382 25.36 14.93 3.75
N LYS A 383 26.65 15.16 3.47
CA LYS A 383 27.31 16.46 3.65
C LYS A 383 27.33 17.32 2.39
N GLU A 384 27.17 16.69 1.22
CA GLU A 384 27.14 17.37 -0.07
C GLU A 384 25.74 17.84 -0.49
N ASN A 385 24.69 17.22 0.06
CA ASN A 385 23.29 17.63 -0.09
C ASN A 385 22.83 18.37 1.15
#